data_AF-H9M9Y6-F1
#
_entry.id   AF-H9M9Y6-F1
#
_cell.length_a   1.000
_cell.length_b   1.000
_cell.length_c   1.000
_cell.angle_alpha   90.00
_cell.angle_beta   90.00
_cell.angle_gamma   90.00
#
_symmetry.space_group_name_H-M   'P 1'
#
loop_
_entity.id
_entity.type
_entity.pdbx_description
1 polymer ?
#
loop_
_entity_poly.entity_id
_entity_poly.type
_entity_poly.pdbx_seq_one_letter_code
_entity_poly.pdbx_strand_id
1 'polypeptide(L)'
;HEPTNPIWNETFHILCAYTSPSLVISVKKGLEISAQVVGRAKIPISEILSGKVIEGWYDLYNEDFSEQLKKSQIHARLQFKQVSEDPYWGSGIRDRDFPGVQHVYFKQRKGCRVNLYQNSHLSENYRPRIELGH
;
A
#
# COMPACT_ATOMS: atom_id res chain seq x y z
N HIS A 1 17.13 -20.53 -19.55
CA HIS A 1 15.91 -21.21 -19.08
C HIS A 1 15.23 -20.31 -18.06
N GLU A 2 13.96 -20.01 -18.26
CA GLU A 2 13.19 -19.29 -17.23
C GLU A 2 12.71 -20.26 -16.15
N PRO A 3 12.64 -19.81 -14.88
CA PRO A 3 12.19 -20.64 -13.78
C PRO A 3 10.71 -21.02 -13.98
N THR A 4 10.41 -22.31 -13.85
CA THR A 4 9.04 -22.85 -13.95
C THR A 4 8.25 -22.70 -12.64
N ASN A 5 8.91 -22.36 -11.55
CA ASN A 5 8.33 -22.11 -10.23
C ASN A 5 9.04 -20.93 -9.55
N PRO A 6 8.77 -19.68 -9.98
CA PRO A 6 9.38 -18.49 -9.38
C PRO A 6 8.92 -18.30 -7.93
N ILE A 7 9.83 -17.85 -7.06
CA ILE A 7 9.57 -17.57 -5.65
C ILE A 7 9.97 -16.12 -5.39
N TRP A 8 9.00 -15.25 -5.12
CA TRP A 8 9.24 -13.83 -4.82
C TRP A 8 9.47 -13.58 -3.32
N ASN A 9 8.66 -14.19 -2.45
CA ASN A 9 8.65 -13.90 -1.00
C ASN A 9 8.55 -12.39 -0.68
N GLU A 10 7.78 -11.65 -1.47
CA GLU A 10 7.59 -10.21 -1.32
C GLU A 10 6.37 -9.90 -0.45
N THR A 11 6.46 -8.81 0.32
CA THR A 11 5.37 -8.30 1.16
C THR A 11 5.07 -6.87 0.76
N PHE A 12 3.79 -6.58 0.56
CA PHE A 12 3.31 -5.26 0.13
C PHE A 12 2.40 -4.64 1.19
N HIS A 13 2.50 -3.33 1.35
CA HIS A 13 1.53 -2.51 2.07
C HIS A 13 0.90 -1.55 1.05
N ILE A 14 -0.32 -1.84 0.63
CA ILE A 14 -1.01 -1.13 -0.45
C ILE A 14 -2.10 -0.25 0.18
N LEU A 15 -2.05 1.05 -0.08
CA LEU A 15 -3.11 1.98 0.31
C LEU A 15 -4.26 1.86 -0.69
N CYS A 16 -5.45 1.54 -0.17
CA CYS A 16 -6.65 1.30 -0.99
C CYS A 16 -7.67 2.43 -0.79
N ALA A 17 -8.14 3.01 -1.90
CA ALA A 17 -9.16 4.06 -1.90
C ALA A 17 -10.11 3.93 -3.12
N TYR A 18 -10.42 2.70 -3.53
CA TYR A 18 -11.27 2.43 -4.68
C TYR A 18 -12.18 1.22 -4.44
N THR A 19 -13.32 1.20 -5.13
CA THR A 19 -14.26 0.07 -5.11
C THR A 19 -13.90 -0.92 -6.21
N SER A 20 -13.85 -2.20 -5.87
CA SER A 20 -13.63 -3.28 -6.84
C SER A 20 -14.36 -4.55 -6.40
N PRO A 21 -14.87 -5.37 -7.34
CA PRO A 21 -15.43 -6.67 -7.00
C PRO A 21 -14.36 -7.73 -6.69
N SER A 22 -13.12 -7.53 -7.14
CA SER A 22 -12.04 -8.52 -7.00
C SER A 22 -10.66 -7.87 -6.90
N LEU A 23 -9.76 -8.52 -6.15
CA LEU A 23 -8.32 -8.34 -6.29
C LEU A 23 -7.83 -9.21 -7.45
N VAL A 24 -6.99 -8.66 -8.32
CA VAL A 24 -6.39 -9.40 -9.44
C VAL A 24 -4.88 -9.40 -9.30
N ILE A 25 -4.29 -10.59 -9.25
CA ILE A 25 -2.83 -10.76 -9.26
C ILE A 25 -2.44 -11.21 -10.66
N SER A 26 -1.63 -10.41 -11.36
CA SER A 26 -1.13 -10.73 -12.69
C SER A 26 0.32 -11.19 -12.63
N VAL A 27 0.57 -12.43 -13.04
CA VAL A 27 1.93 -12.92 -13.26
C VAL A 27 2.35 -12.50 -14.67
N LYS A 28 3.46 -11.77 -14.76
CA LYS A 28 3.99 -11.29 -16.03
C LYS A 28 5.43 -11.77 -16.21
N LYS A 29 5.77 -12.09 -17.45
CA LYS A 29 7.13 -12.32 -17.90
C LYS A 29 7.71 -10.98 -18.37
N GLY A 30 8.78 -10.54 -17.72
CA GLY A 30 9.55 -9.38 -18.18
C GLY A 30 10.37 -9.75 -19.40
N LEU A 31 10.21 -8.99 -20.48
CA LEU A 31 11.04 -9.02 -21.68
C LEU A 31 11.89 -7.73 -21.67
N GLU A 32 12.99 -7.71 -22.43
CA GLU A 32 13.93 -6.57 -22.44
C GLU A 32 13.27 -5.20 -22.71
N ILE A 33 12.16 -5.19 -23.45
CA ILE A 33 11.45 -3.96 -23.87
C ILE A 33 9.96 -3.98 -23.47
N SER A 34 9.43 -5.09 -22.94
CA SER A 34 7.98 -5.22 -22.66
C SER A 34 7.69 -6.23 -21.55
N ALA A 35 6.40 -6.43 -21.22
CA ALA A 35 5.99 -7.48 -20.32
C ALA A 35 4.77 -8.21 -20.90
N GLN A 36 4.85 -9.54 -20.92
CA GLN A 36 3.75 -10.40 -21.37
C GLN A 36 3.01 -10.97 -20.17
N VAL A 37 1.67 -10.91 -20.16
CA VAL A 37 0.87 -11.58 -19.14
C VAL A 37 0.97 -13.09 -19.34
N VAL A 38 1.43 -13.79 -18.30
CA VAL A 38 1.50 -15.26 -18.27
C VAL A 38 0.21 -15.83 -17.70
N GLY A 39 -0.36 -15.18 -16.69
CA GLY A 39 -1.65 -15.57 -16.11
C GLY A 39 -2.18 -14.61 -15.06
N ARG A 40 -3.45 -14.77 -14.70
CA ARG A 40 -4.14 -13.95 -13.70
C ARG A 40 -4.87 -14.80 -12.67
N ALA A 41 -4.70 -14.48 -11.39
CA ALA A 41 -5.58 -14.97 -10.32
C ALA A 41 -6.57 -13.86 -9.95
N LYS A 42 -7.83 -14.24 -9.74
CA LYS A 42 -8.91 -13.33 -9.32
C LYS A 42 -9.46 -13.78 -7.98
N ILE A 43 -9.39 -12.90 -6.99
CA ILE A 43 -9.79 -13.16 -5.61
C ILE A 43 -10.97 -12.25 -5.29
N PRO A 44 -12.16 -12.77 -4.98
CA PRO A 44 -13.33 -11.97 -4.61
C PRO A 44 -13.02 -11.07 -3.41
N ILE A 45 -13.36 -9.78 -3.53
CA ILE A 45 -13.13 -8.83 -2.43
C ILE A 45 -13.95 -9.22 -1.18
N SER A 46 -15.09 -9.89 -1.35
CA SER A 46 -15.89 -10.44 -0.24
C SER A 46 -15.11 -11.40 0.68
N GLU A 47 -14.09 -12.10 0.17
CA GLU A 47 -13.24 -12.99 0.98
C GLU A 47 -12.28 -12.19 1.87
N ILE A 48 -11.88 -11.00 1.41
CA ILE A 48 -10.85 -10.16 2.02
C ILE A 48 -11.48 -9.13 2.97
N LEU A 49 -12.69 -8.64 2.67
CA LEU A 49 -13.36 -7.55 3.40
C LEU A 49 -13.62 -7.84 4.88
N SER A 50 -13.63 -9.11 5.29
CA SER A 50 -13.81 -9.49 6.69
C SER A 50 -12.67 -9.01 7.61
N GLY A 51 -11.53 -8.59 7.05
CA GLY A 51 -10.33 -8.19 7.78
C GLY A 51 -9.51 -9.36 8.32
N LYS A 52 -10.02 -10.59 8.21
CA LYS A 52 -9.29 -11.81 8.55
C LYS A 52 -8.17 -12.05 7.55
N VAL A 53 -7.09 -12.65 8.03
CA VAL A 53 -6.01 -13.14 7.16
C VAL A 53 -6.55 -14.31 6.35
N ILE A 54 -6.39 -14.25 5.04
CA ILE A 54 -6.58 -15.38 4.13
C ILE A 54 -5.23 -15.76 3.53
N GLU A 55 -5.00 -17.06 3.33
CA GLU A 55 -3.75 -17.59 2.79
C GLU A 55 -4.05 -18.86 2.02
N GLY A 56 -3.50 -18.98 0.81
CA GLY A 56 -3.70 -20.16 0.00
C GLY A 56 -3.18 -20.05 -1.41
N TRP A 57 -3.42 -21.12 -2.17
CA TRP A 57 -3.12 -21.23 -3.59
C TRP A 57 -4.33 -20.80 -4.41
N TYR A 58 -4.11 -19.91 -5.37
CA TYR A 58 -5.13 -19.39 -6.28
C TYR A 58 -4.79 -19.78 -7.71
N ASP A 59 -5.78 -20.33 -8.40
CA ASP A 59 -5.63 -20.76 -9.79
C ASP A 59 -5.34 -19.57 -10.72
N LEU A 60 -4.39 -19.77 -11.64
CA LEU A 60 -4.09 -18.82 -12.69
C LEU A 60 -4.93 -19.13 -13.93
N TYR A 61 -5.51 -18.10 -14.51
CA TYR A 61 -6.28 -18.13 -15.75
C TYR A 61 -5.57 -17.32 -16.84
N ASN A 62 -6.00 -17.50 -18.08
CA ASN A 62 -5.64 -16.61 -19.18
C ASN A 62 -6.18 -15.19 -18.97
N GLU A 63 -5.79 -14.28 -19.86
CA GLU A 63 -5.98 -12.84 -19.69
C GLU A 63 -7.46 -12.41 -19.50
N ASP A 64 -8.38 -13.08 -20.20
CA ASP A 64 -9.83 -12.85 -20.18
C ASP A 64 -10.57 -13.73 -19.16
N PHE A 65 -9.86 -14.56 -18.38
CA PHE A 65 -10.42 -15.50 -17.42
C PHE A 65 -11.33 -16.58 -18.04
N SER A 66 -11.20 -16.87 -19.34
CA SER A 66 -11.99 -17.91 -20.00
C SER A 66 -11.49 -19.33 -19.75
N GLU A 67 -10.18 -19.50 -19.52
CA GLU A 67 -9.55 -20.81 -19.33
C GLU A 67 -8.52 -20.81 -18.20
N GLN A 68 -8.56 -21.86 -17.39
CA GLN A 68 -7.54 -22.10 -16.35
C GLN A 68 -6.23 -22.59 -17.00
N LEU A 69 -5.11 -22.00 -16.57
CA LEU A 69 -3.79 -22.40 -17.02
C LEU A 69 -3.38 -23.71 -16.35
N LYS A 70 -2.89 -24.66 -17.16
CA LYS A 70 -2.52 -26.04 -16.81
C LYS A 70 -1.86 -26.16 -15.42
N LYS A 71 -2.65 -26.47 -14.39
CA LYS A 71 -2.23 -26.64 -12.98
C LYS A 71 -1.31 -25.52 -12.45
N SER A 72 -1.44 -24.31 -12.98
CA SER A 72 -0.63 -23.17 -12.57
C SER A 72 -1.38 -22.39 -11.50
N GLN A 73 -0.70 -22.13 -10.38
CA GLN A 73 -1.30 -21.45 -9.22
C GLN A 73 -0.31 -20.42 -8.66
N ILE A 74 -0.83 -19.43 -7.95
CA ILE A 74 -0.05 -18.48 -7.16
C ILE A 74 -0.42 -18.60 -5.69
N HIS A 75 0.58 -18.68 -4.82
CA HIS A 75 0.38 -18.63 -3.38
C HIS A 75 0.38 -17.18 -2.90
N ALA A 76 -0.67 -16.77 -2.19
CA ALA A 76 -0.76 -15.42 -1.63
C ALA A 76 -1.34 -15.44 -0.22
N ARG A 77 -0.83 -14.55 0.63
CA ARG A 77 -1.37 -14.24 1.95
C ARG A 77 -1.85 -12.79 1.94
N LEU A 78 -3.12 -12.58 2.29
CA LEU A 78 -3.81 -11.30 2.16
C LEU A 78 -4.51 -10.92 3.46
N GLN A 79 -4.48 -9.64 3.79
CA GLN A 79 -5.27 -9.06 4.86
C GLN A 79 -5.67 -7.64 4.45
N PHE A 80 -6.94 -7.32 4.59
CA PHE A 80 -7.41 -5.94 4.48
C PHE A 80 -7.57 -5.35 5.87
N LYS A 81 -7.20 -4.08 6.01
CA LYS A 81 -7.39 -3.30 7.24
C LYS A 81 -8.20 -2.07 6.87
N GLN A 82 -9.33 -1.90 7.55
CA GLN A 82 -10.14 -0.70 7.37
C GLN A 82 -9.42 0.51 7.96
N VAL A 83 -9.64 1.69 7.40
CA VAL A 83 -9.05 2.94 7.92
C VAL A 83 -9.47 3.20 9.37
N SER A 84 -10.66 2.76 9.76
CA SER A 84 -11.18 2.85 11.13
C SER A 84 -10.41 2.01 12.15
N GLU A 85 -9.59 1.06 11.72
CA GLU A 85 -8.69 0.30 12.59
C GLU A 85 -7.40 1.08 12.92
N ASP A 86 -7.09 2.15 12.18
CA ASP A 86 -5.96 3.03 12.50
C ASP A 86 -6.32 3.91 13.72
N PRO A 87 -5.55 3.87 14.81
CA PRO A 87 -5.84 4.64 16.03
C PRO A 87 -5.85 6.16 15.82
N TYR A 88 -5.22 6.65 14.75
CA TYR A 88 -5.15 8.07 14.41
C TYR A 88 -6.24 8.51 13.42
N TRP A 89 -7.03 7.58 12.89
CA TRP A 89 -8.12 7.89 11.97
C TRP A 89 -9.15 8.83 12.60
N GLY A 90 -9.45 9.93 11.91
CA GLY A 90 -10.40 10.96 12.36
C GLY A 90 -9.97 11.73 13.63
N SER A 91 -8.77 11.48 14.15
CA SER A 91 -8.36 11.95 15.48
C SER A 91 -7.15 12.88 15.47
N GLY A 92 -6.34 12.84 14.39
CA GLY A 92 -5.08 13.57 14.33
C GLY A 92 -4.04 13.00 15.30
N ILE A 93 -2.92 13.71 15.49
CA ILE A 93 -1.88 13.33 16.44
C ILE A 93 -2.31 13.79 17.84
N ARG A 94 -2.71 12.84 18.70
CA ARG A 94 -3.17 13.13 20.07
C ARG A 94 -2.15 12.79 21.15
N ASP A 95 -1.22 11.89 20.84
CA ASP A 95 -0.31 11.31 21.82
C ASP A 95 1.12 11.81 21.57
N ARG A 96 1.81 12.16 22.65
CA ARG A 96 3.22 12.59 22.60
C ARG A 96 4.16 11.49 22.10
N ASP A 97 3.70 10.24 22.16
CA ASP A 97 4.43 9.04 21.74
C ASP A 97 4.04 8.57 20.34
N PHE A 98 3.44 9.43 19.51
CA PHE A 98 3.21 9.14 18.10
C PHE A 98 4.48 8.61 17.43
N PRO A 99 4.47 7.37 16.90
CA PRO A 99 5.68 6.70 16.41
C PRO A 99 6.14 7.24 15.05
N GLY A 100 5.39 8.16 14.45
CA GLY A 100 5.60 8.61 13.08
C GLY A 100 4.87 7.73 12.07
N VAL A 101 4.97 8.13 10.81
CA VAL A 101 4.43 7.36 9.68
C VAL A 101 5.16 6.00 9.60
N GLN A 102 4.39 4.93 9.39
CA GLN A 102 4.92 3.56 9.30
C GLN A 102 5.40 3.23 7.87
N HIS A 103 6.19 2.17 7.74
CA HIS A 103 6.71 1.68 6.43
C HIS A 103 7.51 2.71 5.61
N VAL A 104 8.08 3.73 6.25
CA VAL A 104 8.98 4.71 5.62
C VAL A 104 10.45 4.41 5.89
N TYR A 105 11.31 4.83 4.95
CA TYR A 105 12.77 4.72 5.06
C TYR A 105 13.34 5.64 6.16
N PHE A 106 12.96 6.92 6.15
CA PHE A 106 13.39 7.88 7.18
C PHE A 106 12.38 7.93 8.32
N LYS A 107 12.79 7.45 9.49
CA LYS A 107 11.97 7.49 10.71
C LYS A 107 11.88 8.89 11.30
N GLN A 108 10.81 9.14 12.06
CA GLN A 108 10.62 10.37 12.82
C GLN A 108 11.79 10.59 13.80
N ARG A 109 12.24 11.83 13.91
CA ARG A 109 13.30 12.25 14.85
C ARG A 109 12.71 13.15 15.93
N LYS A 110 13.24 13.03 17.16
CA LYS A 110 12.86 13.86 18.31
C LYS A 110 13.91 14.95 18.54
N GLY A 111 13.55 16.01 19.27
CA GLY A 111 14.46 17.11 19.61
C GLY A 111 14.82 18.02 18.43
N CYS A 112 13.99 18.04 17.38
CA CYS A 112 14.21 18.89 16.23
C CYS A 112 13.65 20.29 16.44
N ARG A 113 14.23 21.27 15.72
CA ARG A 113 13.68 22.60 15.54
C ARG A 113 13.46 22.81 14.05
N VAL A 114 12.24 23.22 13.68
CA VAL A 114 11.86 23.51 12.30
C VAL A 114 11.67 25.01 12.17
N ASN A 115 12.33 25.62 11.18
CA ASN A 115 12.10 27.01 10.81
C ASN A 115 11.11 27.03 9.62
N LEU A 116 9.93 27.64 9.82
CA LEU A 116 8.93 27.79 8.76
C LEU A 116 9.22 29.10 8.00
N TYR A 117 9.61 28.98 6.73
CA TYR A 117 9.81 30.13 5.85
C TYR A 117 8.56 30.38 5.01
N GLN A 118 7.94 31.55 5.15
CA GLN A 118 6.74 31.91 4.39
C GLN A 118 7.05 32.35 2.95
N ASN A 119 8.19 33.02 2.75
CA ASN A 119 8.69 33.50 1.47
C ASN A 119 10.22 33.50 1.51
N SER A 120 10.90 33.73 0.38
CA SER A 120 12.35 33.96 0.34
C SER A 120 12.75 35.23 1.12
N HIS A 121 11.85 36.22 1.17
CA HIS A 121 11.98 37.44 1.94
C HIS A 121 10.59 37.92 2.39
N LEU A 122 10.52 38.49 3.59
CA LEU A 122 9.37 39.24 4.08
C LEU A 122 9.86 40.63 4.46
N SER A 123 9.08 41.66 4.12
CA SER A 123 9.40 43.02 4.53
C SER A 123 9.35 43.12 6.05
N GLU A 124 10.18 44.00 6.62
CA GLU A 124 10.22 44.18 8.09
C GLU A 124 8.88 44.61 8.70
N ASN A 125 8.02 45.23 7.87
CA ASN A 125 6.70 45.73 8.24
C ASN A 125 5.63 44.62 8.28
N TYR A 126 5.91 43.44 7.74
CA TYR A 126 4.97 42.32 7.77
C TYR A 126 5.06 41.59 9.12
N ARG A 127 4.31 42.09 10.11
CA ARG A 127 4.24 41.56 11.48
C ARG A 127 2.80 41.50 11.98
N PRO A 128 1.93 40.66 11.39
CA PRO A 128 0.60 40.46 11.96
C PRO A 128 0.73 39.94 13.41
N ARG A 129 -0.10 40.46 14.32
CA ARG A 129 -0.17 39.90 15.67
C ARG A 129 -0.85 38.53 15.59
N ILE A 130 -0.10 37.48 15.86
CA ILE A 130 -0.58 36.10 15.92
C ILE A 130 -0.27 35.59 17.32
N GLU A 131 -1.31 35.26 18.07
CA GLU A 131 -1.15 34.65 19.39
C GLU A 131 -0.94 33.15 19.21
N LEU A 132 0.09 32.62 19.86
CA LEU A 132 0.38 31.19 19.89
C LEU A 132 -0.14 30.60 21.19
N GLY A 133 -0.52 29.33 21.16
CA GLY A 133 -0.89 28.58 22.37
C GLY A 133 0.26 28.55 23.38
N HIS A 134 -0.11 28.49 24.66
CA HIS A 134 0.82 28.28 25.78
C HIS A 134 1.35 26.84 25.82
#